data_AF-A0A6M0AWG2-F1
#
_entry.id   AF-A0A6M0AWG2-F1
#
_cell.length_a   1.000
_cell.length_b   1.000
_cell.length_c   1.000
_cell.angle_alpha   90.00
_cell.angle_beta   90.00
_cell.angle_gamma   90.00
#
_symmetry.space_group_name_H-M   'P 1'
#
loop_
_entity.id
_entity.type
_entity.pdbx_description
1 polymer ?
#
loop_
_entity_poly.entity_id
_entity_poly.type
_entity_poly.pdbx_seq_one_letter_code
_entity_poly.pdbx_strand_id
1 'polypeptide(L)'
;MTSVTPQPAKHKKARALKPSSRRPAKELCSECGLCDTYYIHYVKEACAFLNQQIADLETKAHGRSRNLDHPDDWYFGVNQKMITAKKINPIEGAQWTGIVSTIAMEMLKQGKVEGVVCVQNTKEDRFQPMPIIARTPEEVLAARVNKPTLSPNLSVLEQVEQSGMKRLLVIGVGCQIQALRSVQNELGLEKLYVLGTPCVDNVNREGLQKFLETTSRSPETVVHYEFMQDFRIHFKHEDGSIEKVPFFGLKTNQLKDVFASSCMSCFDYVNSLADLVVGYMGAPFGWQWILVRNDIGQELLDLVQDQLETQPVMSKGDRKQAVQQSIPAYDKGVTLPMWAAKMMGVVIEKIGPKGLEYARFSIDSHFTRNYLYLKRNHPEKLEAHVPEYAKRIVEQYKLPD
;
A
#
# COMPACT_ATOMS: atom_id res chain seq x y z
N MET A 1 -18.11 19.72 -44.23
CA MET A 1 -17.77 19.07 -42.95
C MET A 1 -16.37 19.53 -42.56
N THR A 2 -16.27 20.53 -41.70
CA THR A 2 -14.98 20.97 -41.16
C THR A 2 -14.46 19.87 -40.24
N SER A 3 -13.40 19.18 -40.67
CA SER A 3 -12.67 18.24 -39.82
C SER A 3 -12.08 19.03 -38.65
N VAL A 4 -12.73 18.98 -37.50
CA VAL A 4 -12.14 19.48 -36.25
C VAL A 4 -11.00 18.53 -35.92
N THR A 5 -9.78 18.92 -36.28
CA THR A 5 -8.58 18.22 -35.83
C THR A 5 -8.62 18.16 -34.31
N PRO A 6 -8.61 16.98 -33.68
CA PRO A 6 -8.67 16.89 -32.21
C PRO A 6 -7.52 17.70 -31.63
N GLN A 7 -7.82 18.65 -30.74
CA GLN A 7 -6.76 19.33 -30.01
C GLN A 7 -5.95 18.27 -29.24
N PRO A 8 -4.61 18.31 -29.31
CA PRO A 8 -3.80 17.36 -28.57
C PRO A 8 -4.09 17.51 -27.07
N ALA A 9 -4.21 16.38 -26.38
CA ALA A 9 -4.48 16.35 -24.94
C ALA A 9 -3.51 17.26 -24.17
N LYS A 10 -4.00 17.99 -23.17
CA LYS A 10 -3.26 19.11 -22.55
C LYS A 10 -1.93 18.67 -21.93
N HIS A 11 -1.90 17.46 -21.37
CA HIS A 11 -0.69 16.89 -20.78
C HIS A 11 0.44 16.66 -21.81
N LYS A 12 0.14 16.55 -23.11
CA LYS A 12 1.15 16.40 -24.18
C LYS A 12 2.11 17.59 -24.34
N LYS A 13 1.79 18.73 -23.73
CA LYS A 13 2.65 19.92 -23.71
C LYS A 13 3.60 19.96 -22.52
N ALA A 14 3.34 19.16 -21.48
CA ALA A 14 4.18 19.11 -20.30
C ALA A 14 5.41 18.23 -20.54
N ARG A 15 6.45 18.42 -19.71
CA ARG A 15 7.67 17.61 -19.74
C ARG A 15 7.86 16.95 -18.39
N ALA A 16 8.20 15.66 -18.41
CA ALA A 16 8.62 14.91 -17.24
C ALA A 16 9.73 15.63 -16.47
N LEU A 17 9.76 15.44 -15.14
CA LEU A 17 10.87 15.91 -14.33
C LEU A 17 12.11 15.05 -14.56
N LYS A 18 13.28 15.68 -14.55
CA LYS A 18 14.55 14.96 -14.45
C LYS A 18 14.67 14.34 -13.05
N PRO A 19 15.35 13.20 -12.87
CA PRO A 19 15.48 12.52 -11.57
C PRO A 19 15.94 13.42 -10.41
N SER A 20 16.86 14.36 -10.66
CA SER A 20 17.37 15.30 -9.65
C SER A 20 16.50 16.54 -9.40
N SER A 21 15.36 16.66 -10.09
CA SER A 21 14.50 17.83 -9.95
C SER A 21 13.72 17.79 -8.64
N ARG A 22 13.57 18.95 -8.00
CA ARG A 22 12.71 19.08 -6.82
C ARG A 22 11.27 18.71 -7.19
N ARG A 23 10.68 17.76 -6.47
CA ARG A 23 9.30 17.29 -6.69
C ARG A 23 8.28 18.30 -6.18
N PRO A 24 7.08 18.43 -6.79
CA PRO A 24 6.04 19.36 -6.34
C PRO A 24 5.56 19.14 -4.90
N ALA A 25 5.47 17.87 -4.47
CA ALA A 25 5.14 17.50 -3.10
C ALA A 25 6.31 17.68 -2.10
N LYS A 26 7.48 18.14 -2.57
CA LYS A 26 8.70 18.35 -1.79
C LYS A 26 9.05 17.09 -0.97
N GLU A 27 9.33 17.22 0.31
CA GLU A 27 9.60 16.13 1.26
C GLU A 27 8.44 15.13 1.41
N LEU A 28 7.20 15.54 1.15
CA LEU A 28 6.03 14.65 1.18
C LEU A 28 5.85 13.86 -0.13
N CYS A 29 6.82 13.88 -1.03
CA CYS A 29 6.77 13.04 -2.22
C CYS A 29 6.86 11.55 -1.84
N SER A 30 5.90 10.75 -2.31
CA SER A 30 5.92 9.28 -2.19
C SER A 30 6.61 8.58 -3.35
N GLU A 31 7.18 9.35 -4.27
CA GLU A 31 7.78 8.86 -5.50
C GLU A 31 6.82 7.96 -6.30
N CYS A 32 5.53 8.30 -6.37
CA CYS A 32 4.53 7.46 -7.06
C CYS A 32 4.76 7.32 -8.58
N GLY A 33 5.62 8.16 -9.17
CA GLY A 33 6.02 8.11 -10.58
C GLY A 33 5.25 9.05 -11.51
N LEU A 34 4.17 9.70 -11.05
CA LEU A 34 3.34 10.56 -11.93
C LEU A 34 4.17 11.68 -12.58
N CYS A 35 5.04 12.31 -11.79
CA CYS A 35 5.89 13.42 -12.21
C CYS A 35 7.07 13.02 -13.10
N ASP A 36 7.31 11.72 -13.30
CA ASP A 36 8.33 11.19 -14.20
C ASP A 36 7.85 11.10 -15.64
N THR A 37 6.62 11.57 -15.88
CA THR A 37 5.98 11.61 -17.19
C THR A 37 5.40 13.00 -17.44
N TYR A 38 5.01 13.27 -18.67
CA TYR A 38 4.12 14.39 -19.03
C TYR A 38 2.77 14.47 -18.27
N TYR A 39 2.36 13.45 -17.50
CA TYR A 39 1.21 13.55 -16.58
C TYR A 39 1.45 14.48 -15.39
N ILE A 40 2.68 14.98 -15.19
CA ILE A 40 2.95 16.09 -14.26
C ILE A 40 2.03 17.30 -14.50
N HIS A 41 1.48 17.46 -15.70
CA HIS A 41 0.47 18.47 -16.00
C HIS A 41 -0.66 18.51 -14.96
N TYR A 42 -1.08 17.35 -14.45
CA TYR A 42 -2.17 17.19 -13.49
C TYR A 42 -1.70 17.06 -12.02
N VAL A 43 -0.43 17.37 -11.71
CA VAL A 43 0.14 17.06 -10.38
C VAL A 43 -0.57 17.77 -9.23
N LYS A 44 -1.11 18.98 -9.46
CA LYS A 44 -1.78 19.75 -8.41
C LYS A 44 -3.13 19.12 -8.05
N GLU A 45 -3.78 18.51 -9.03
CA GLU A 45 -5.06 17.85 -8.90
C GLU A 45 -4.91 16.40 -8.45
N ALA A 46 -3.88 15.69 -8.93
CA ALA A 46 -3.75 14.24 -8.77
C ALA A 46 -2.86 13.80 -7.59
N CYS A 47 -1.92 14.63 -7.14
CA CYS A 47 -0.99 14.22 -6.09
C CYS A 47 -1.69 14.10 -4.73
N ALA A 48 -1.66 12.90 -4.15
CA ALA A 48 -2.23 12.59 -2.82
C ALA A 48 -1.67 13.45 -1.66
N PHE A 49 -0.59 14.20 -1.86
CA PHE A 49 0.07 15.06 -0.87
C PHE A 49 -0.05 16.56 -1.14
N LEU A 50 -0.76 16.90 -2.22
CA LEU A 50 -1.11 18.27 -2.59
C LEU A 50 -2.63 18.48 -2.59
N ASN A 51 -3.40 17.43 -2.95
CA ASN A 51 -4.85 17.47 -3.02
C ASN A 51 -5.45 16.16 -2.47
N GLN A 52 -6.11 16.25 -1.31
CA GLN A 52 -6.84 15.14 -0.73
C GLN A 52 -8.23 15.09 -1.36
N GLN A 53 -8.59 13.95 -1.96
CA GLN A 53 -9.87 13.80 -2.67
C GLN A 53 -10.40 12.34 -2.67
N ILE A 54 -10.06 11.56 -1.63
CA ILE A 54 -10.43 10.13 -1.57
C ILE A 54 -11.96 9.97 -1.66
N ALA A 55 -12.75 10.79 -0.96
CA ALA A 55 -14.21 10.65 -0.94
C ALA A 55 -14.84 10.84 -2.35
N ASP A 56 -14.35 11.83 -3.10
CA ASP A 56 -14.80 12.09 -4.48
C ASP A 56 -14.36 10.98 -5.43
N LEU A 57 -13.12 10.50 -5.28
CA LEU A 57 -12.59 9.41 -6.10
C LEU A 57 -13.28 8.08 -5.79
N GLU A 58 -13.69 7.82 -4.54
CA GLU A 58 -14.49 6.65 -4.18
C GLU A 58 -15.83 6.68 -4.90
N THR A 59 -16.51 7.83 -4.90
CA THR A 59 -17.78 8.00 -5.62
C THR A 59 -17.61 7.68 -7.11
N LYS A 60 -16.51 8.14 -7.72
CA LYS A 60 -16.21 7.87 -9.14
C LYS A 60 -15.84 6.41 -9.41
N ALA A 61 -15.05 5.77 -8.53
CA ALA A 61 -14.52 4.42 -8.75
C ALA A 61 -15.48 3.30 -8.31
N HIS A 62 -16.35 3.56 -7.33
CA HIS A 62 -17.20 2.55 -6.69
C HIS A 62 -18.70 2.92 -6.70
N GLY A 63 -19.06 4.08 -7.26
CA GLY A 63 -20.45 4.55 -7.33
C GLY A 63 -20.98 5.17 -6.03
N ARG A 64 -20.20 5.15 -4.94
CA ARG A 64 -20.51 5.78 -3.65
C ARG A 64 -19.24 6.15 -2.90
N SER A 65 -19.35 7.07 -1.95
CA SER A 65 -18.35 7.26 -0.91
C SER A 65 -18.67 6.38 0.33
N ARG A 66 -17.78 6.43 1.32
CA ARG A 66 -17.99 5.84 2.65
C ARG A 66 -19.26 6.37 3.30
N ASN A 67 -19.98 5.48 3.99
CA ASN A 67 -20.99 5.91 4.95
C ASN A 67 -20.32 6.21 6.30
N LEU A 68 -20.16 7.49 6.63
CA LEU A 68 -19.49 7.88 7.86
C LEU A 68 -20.29 7.59 9.14
N ASP A 69 -21.57 7.21 9.04
CA ASP A 69 -22.34 6.75 10.20
C ASP A 69 -22.10 5.26 10.52
N HIS A 70 -21.38 4.55 9.65
CA HIS A 70 -21.02 3.15 9.84
C HIS A 70 -19.51 3.02 10.16
N PRO A 71 -19.11 2.69 11.41
CA PRO A 71 -17.71 2.69 11.81
C PRO A 71 -16.78 1.83 10.94
N ASP A 72 -17.25 0.70 10.42
CA ASP A 72 -16.39 -0.14 9.55
C ASP A 72 -16.01 0.54 8.24
N ASP A 73 -16.83 1.46 7.72
CA ASP A 73 -16.48 2.24 6.52
C ASP A 73 -15.32 3.20 6.82
N TRP A 74 -15.12 3.62 8.08
CA TRP A 74 -13.95 4.43 8.44
C TRP A 74 -12.65 3.65 8.24
N TYR A 75 -12.68 2.36 8.58
CA TYR A 75 -11.52 1.48 8.60
C TYR A 75 -11.25 0.83 7.25
N PHE A 76 -12.29 0.28 6.62
CA PHE A 76 -12.14 -0.57 5.43
C PHE A 76 -12.62 0.11 4.15
N GLY A 77 -13.26 1.27 4.27
CA GLY A 77 -13.74 2.05 3.13
C GLY A 77 -14.88 1.39 2.37
N VAL A 78 -15.18 1.92 1.18
CA VAL A 78 -16.21 1.36 0.32
C VAL A 78 -15.87 -0.08 -0.03
N ASN A 79 -16.76 -1.00 0.35
CA ASN A 79 -16.61 -2.42 0.05
C ASN A 79 -17.95 -3.15 -0.07
N GLN A 80 -17.91 -4.28 -0.77
CA GLN A 80 -19.02 -5.22 -0.92
C GLN A 80 -18.79 -6.50 -0.11
N LYS A 81 -17.53 -6.92 0.04
CA LYS A 81 -17.17 -8.18 0.68
C LYS A 81 -15.76 -8.15 1.26
N MET A 82 -15.59 -8.77 2.42
CA MET A 82 -14.29 -9.13 2.98
C MET A 82 -14.21 -10.63 3.21
N ILE A 83 -13.11 -11.24 2.78
CA ILE A 83 -12.80 -12.64 3.07
C ILE A 83 -11.35 -12.79 3.48
N THR A 84 -11.02 -13.98 3.98
CA THR A 84 -9.64 -14.41 4.05
C THR A 84 -9.43 -15.57 3.10
N ALA A 85 -8.26 -15.63 2.49
CA ALA A 85 -7.94 -16.58 1.46
C ALA A 85 -6.48 -17.02 1.53
N LYS A 86 -6.22 -18.23 1.05
CA LYS A 86 -4.88 -18.80 0.88
C LYS A 86 -4.87 -19.56 -0.43
N LYS A 87 -3.83 -19.37 -1.25
CA LYS A 87 -3.70 -20.17 -2.48
C LYS A 87 -3.43 -21.63 -2.12
N ILE A 88 -4.18 -22.55 -2.73
CA ILE A 88 -4.06 -24.00 -2.49
C ILE A 88 -2.65 -24.48 -2.83
N ASN A 89 -2.14 -24.04 -3.99
CA ASN A 89 -0.77 -24.28 -4.45
C ASN A 89 0.01 -22.96 -4.50
N PRO A 90 0.74 -22.58 -3.44
CA PRO A 90 1.47 -21.30 -3.39
C PRO A 90 2.52 -21.15 -4.49
N ILE A 91 2.70 -19.93 -4.98
CA ILE A 91 3.81 -19.61 -5.89
C ILE A 91 5.11 -19.53 -5.10
N GLU A 92 6.11 -20.33 -5.48
CA GLU A 92 7.41 -20.32 -4.83
C GLU A 92 8.08 -18.95 -4.88
N GLY A 93 8.56 -18.50 -3.73
CA GLY A 93 9.24 -17.22 -3.57
C GLY A 93 8.33 -15.99 -3.63
N ALA A 94 7.01 -16.12 -3.80
CA ALA A 94 6.10 -14.97 -3.68
C ALA A 94 6.08 -14.42 -2.24
N GLN A 95 5.67 -13.14 -2.08
CA GLN A 95 5.59 -12.45 -0.77
C GLN A 95 4.73 -13.23 0.26
N TRP A 96 3.65 -13.84 -0.22
CA TRP A 96 2.74 -14.67 0.58
C TRP A 96 2.46 -15.97 -0.18
N THR A 97 1.22 -16.21 -0.61
CA THR A 97 0.88 -17.41 -1.40
C THR A 97 0.81 -17.15 -2.91
N GLY A 98 0.93 -15.90 -3.35
CA GLY A 98 0.97 -15.54 -4.77
C GLY A 98 -0.39 -15.25 -5.40
N ILE A 99 -1.41 -14.90 -4.61
CA ILE A 99 -2.76 -14.52 -5.12
C ILE A 99 -2.66 -13.37 -6.12
N VAL A 100 -1.94 -12.29 -5.79
CA VAL A 100 -1.78 -11.10 -6.65
C VAL A 100 -1.18 -11.47 -8.01
N SER A 101 -0.07 -12.22 -8.01
CA SER A 101 0.58 -12.68 -9.24
C SER A 101 -0.33 -13.60 -10.04
N THR A 102 -1.10 -14.48 -9.39
CA THR A 102 -2.01 -15.41 -10.06
C THR A 102 -3.11 -14.66 -10.80
N ILE A 103 -3.77 -13.69 -10.15
CA ILE A 103 -4.79 -12.86 -10.78
C ILE A 103 -4.22 -12.15 -12.02
N ALA A 104 -3.06 -11.51 -11.87
CA ALA A 104 -2.44 -10.78 -12.98
C ALA A 104 -2.02 -11.66 -14.15
N MET A 105 -1.49 -12.86 -13.88
CA MET A 105 -1.17 -13.84 -14.92
C MET A 105 -2.43 -14.36 -15.63
N GLU A 106 -3.50 -14.68 -14.90
CA GLU A 106 -4.76 -15.15 -15.49
C GLU A 106 -5.43 -14.06 -16.34
N MET A 107 -5.36 -12.79 -15.91
CA MET A 107 -5.84 -11.65 -16.67
C MET A 107 -5.15 -11.52 -18.04
N LEU A 108 -3.83 -11.77 -18.12
CA LEU A 108 -3.07 -11.80 -19.37
C LEU A 108 -3.40 -13.04 -20.21
N LYS A 109 -3.36 -14.24 -19.62
CA LYS A 109 -3.63 -15.51 -20.33
C LYS A 109 -5.00 -15.54 -20.99
N GLN A 110 -6.01 -14.96 -20.34
CA GLN A 110 -7.38 -14.91 -20.85
C GLN A 110 -7.64 -13.69 -21.76
N GLY A 111 -6.63 -12.86 -22.04
CA GLY A 111 -6.77 -11.68 -22.90
C GLY A 111 -7.66 -10.58 -22.33
N LYS A 112 -7.98 -10.62 -21.02
CA LYS A 112 -8.79 -9.60 -20.34
C LYS A 112 -8.08 -8.25 -20.29
N VAL A 113 -6.74 -8.26 -20.27
CA VAL A 113 -5.87 -7.07 -20.37
C VAL A 113 -4.74 -7.32 -21.36
N GLU A 114 -4.20 -6.24 -21.90
CA GLU A 114 -3.08 -6.25 -22.86
C GLU A 114 -1.73 -6.01 -22.15
N GLY A 115 -1.77 -5.54 -20.91
CA GLY A 115 -0.60 -5.30 -20.08
C GLY A 115 -0.94 -5.17 -18.61
N VAL A 116 0.08 -5.38 -17.78
CA VAL A 116 0.03 -5.25 -16.33
C VAL A 116 1.12 -4.29 -15.88
N VAL A 117 0.76 -3.18 -15.24
CA VAL A 117 1.74 -2.36 -14.52
C VAL A 117 2.09 -3.07 -13.22
N CYS A 118 3.32 -3.52 -13.10
CA CYS A 118 3.87 -4.17 -11.90
C CYS A 118 5.33 -3.76 -11.68
N VAL A 119 5.89 -4.17 -10.56
CA VAL A 119 7.24 -3.76 -10.14
C VAL A 119 8.14 -4.97 -10.12
N GLN A 120 9.19 -4.99 -10.94
CA GLN A 120 10.32 -5.92 -10.80
C GLN A 120 11.41 -5.28 -9.93
N ASN A 121 12.53 -5.96 -9.75
CA ASN A 121 13.75 -5.36 -9.21
C ASN A 121 14.76 -5.11 -10.34
N THR A 122 15.71 -4.22 -10.11
CA THR A 122 16.84 -4.08 -11.05
C THR A 122 17.73 -5.32 -11.00
N LYS A 123 18.61 -5.48 -11.99
CA LYS A 123 19.54 -6.63 -12.02
C LYS A 123 20.60 -6.54 -10.92
N GLU A 124 20.94 -5.32 -10.54
CA GLU A 124 22.01 -4.99 -9.61
C GLU A 124 21.57 -5.04 -8.14
N ASP A 125 20.27 -4.82 -7.87
CA ASP A 125 19.75 -4.74 -6.51
C ASP A 125 18.33 -5.31 -6.42
N ARG A 126 18.18 -6.35 -5.60
CA ARG A 126 16.91 -7.06 -5.36
C ARG A 126 15.83 -6.18 -4.73
N PHE A 127 16.19 -5.10 -4.05
CA PHE A 127 15.25 -4.19 -3.40
C PHE A 127 15.01 -2.89 -4.17
N GLN A 128 15.81 -2.60 -5.20
CA GLN A 128 15.62 -1.42 -6.03
C GLN A 128 14.45 -1.67 -7.00
N PRO A 129 13.34 -0.91 -6.89
CA PRO A 129 12.17 -1.18 -7.69
C PRO A 129 12.34 -0.70 -9.12
N MET A 130 11.86 -1.53 -10.06
CA MET A 130 11.81 -1.26 -11.48
C MET A 130 10.37 -1.46 -11.98
N PRO A 131 9.57 -0.39 -12.04
CA PRO A 131 8.25 -0.43 -12.68
C PRO A 131 8.34 -0.83 -14.14
N ILE A 132 7.45 -1.73 -14.57
CA ILE A 132 7.35 -2.21 -15.96
C ILE A 132 5.89 -2.32 -16.38
N ILE A 133 5.67 -2.43 -17.70
CA ILE A 133 4.41 -2.89 -18.29
C ILE A 133 4.62 -4.34 -18.72
N ALA A 134 4.32 -5.29 -17.85
CA ALA A 134 4.40 -6.72 -18.17
C ALA A 134 3.32 -7.10 -19.20
N ARG A 135 3.71 -7.83 -20.24
CA ARG A 135 2.84 -8.35 -21.30
C ARG A 135 2.78 -9.87 -21.30
N THR A 136 3.61 -10.54 -20.52
CA THR A 136 3.58 -12.00 -20.37
C THR A 136 3.43 -12.43 -18.90
N PRO A 137 2.88 -13.64 -18.65
CA PRO A 137 2.84 -14.21 -17.30
C PRO A 137 4.22 -14.31 -16.64
N GLU A 138 5.28 -14.55 -17.40
CA GLU A 138 6.66 -14.68 -16.91
C GLU A 138 7.18 -13.34 -16.37
N GLU A 139 6.88 -12.24 -17.07
CA GLU A 139 7.22 -10.89 -16.62
C GLU A 139 6.49 -10.50 -15.33
N VAL A 140 5.23 -10.93 -15.18
CA VAL A 140 4.46 -10.79 -13.93
C VAL A 140 5.05 -11.67 -12.82
N LEU A 141 5.45 -12.90 -13.12
CA LEU A 141 6.05 -13.81 -12.14
C LEU A 141 7.41 -13.31 -11.62
N ALA A 142 8.18 -12.63 -12.47
CA ALA A 142 9.41 -11.95 -12.07
C ALA A 142 9.15 -10.80 -11.06
N ALA A 143 7.93 -10.26 -11.01
CA ALA A 143 7.50 -9.22 -10.07
C ALA A 143 6.91 -9.75 -8.73
N ARG A 144 6.91 -11.07 -8.48
CA ARG A 144 6.15 -11.75 -7.38
C ARG A 144 6.48 -11.35 -5.93
N VAL A 145 7.59 -10.65 -5.70
CA VAL A 145 8.07 -10.26 -4.36
C VAL A 145 7.85 -8.78 -4.13
N ASN A 146 7.47 -8.38 -2.92
CA ASN A 146 7.40 -6.97 -2.56
C ASN A 146 8.79 -6.33 -2.62
N LYS A 147 8.89 -5.09 -3.12
CA LYS A 147 10.09 -4.25 -2.99
C LYS A 147 9.81 -3.26 -1.86
N PRO A 148 10.40 -3.43 -0.67
CA PRO A 148 10.06 -2.65 0.51
C PRO A 148 10.73 -1.27 0.50
N THR A 149 10.55 -0.54 -0.60
CA THR A 149 11.01 0.82 -0.83
C THR A 149 9.94 1.60 -1.61
N LEU A 150 10.01 2.92 -1.60
CA LEU A 150 9.20 3.76 -2.48
C LEU A 150 9.44 3.38 -3.94
N SER A 151 8.37 3.30 -4.73
CA SER A 151 8.43 2.85 -6.12
C SER A 151 7.62 3.75 -7.05
N PRO A 152 8.20 4.18 -8.20
CA PRO A 152 7.53 5.04 -9.16
C PRO A 152 6.64 4.28 -10.14
N ASN A 153 5.67 3.50 -9.66
CA ASN A 153 4.81 2.67 -10.51
C ASN A 153 4.17 3.44 -11.67
N LEU A 154 3.88 4.73 -11.51
CA LEU A 154 3.26 5.57 -12.55
C LEU A 154 4.25 6.21 -13.52
N SER A 155 5.55 5.95 -13.40
CA SER A 155 6.57 6.40 -14.35
C SER A 155 6.41 5.79 -15.75
N VAL A 156 5.60 4.73 -15.88
CA VAL A 156 5.32 4.06 -17.15
C VAL A 156 4.03 4.56 -17.82
N LEU A 157 3.28 5.51 -17.24
CA LEU A 157 1.98 5.94 -17.79
C LEU A 157 2.09 6.54 -19.20
N GLU A 158 3.21 7.19 -19.51
CA GLU A 158 3.50 7.66 -20.87
C GLU A 158 3.64 6.51 -21.87
N GLN A 159 4.32 5.44 -21.48
CA GLN A 159 4.45 4.25 -22.31
C GLN A 159 3.11 3.53 -22.47
N VAL A 160 2.26 3.52 -21.42
CA VAL A 160 0.89 2.98 -21.49
C VAL A 160 0.11 3.70 -22.58
N GLU A 161 0.01 5.03 -22.52
CA GLU A 161 -0.76 5.79 -23.52
C GLU A 161 -0.17 5.67 -24.92
N GLN A 162 1.17 5.79 -25.07
CA GLN A 162 1.86 5.67 -26.35
C GLN A 162 1.70 4.29 -27.00
N SER A 163 1.54 3.24 -26.19
CA SER A 163 1.32 1.88 -26.70
C SER A 163 -0.04 1.70 -27.38
N GLY A 164 -1.00 2.59 -27.13
CA GLY A 164 -2.35 2.51 -27.67
C GLY A 164 -3.23 1.41 -27.06
N MET A 165 -2.77 0.74 -26.00
CA MET A 165 -3.54 -0.31 -25.33
C MET A 165 -4.87 0.22 -24.79
N LYS A 166 -5.87 -0.67 -24.70
CA LYS A 166 -7.23 -0.35 -24.28
C LYS A 166 -7.61 -0.97 -22.95
N ARG A 167 -7.03 -2.10 -22.59
CA ARG A 167 -7.31 -2.80 -21.33
C ARG A 167 -6.05 -3.01 -20.51
N LEU A 168 -6.01 -2.44 -19.31
CA LEU A 168 -4.84 -2.45 -18.43
C LEU A 168 -5.21 -2.94 -17.03
N LEU A 169 -4.32 -3.75 -16.43
CA LEU A 169 -4.31 -4.00 -15.00
C LEU A 169 -3.17 -3.19 -14.36
N VAL A 170 -3.44 -2.48 -13.27
CA VAL A 170 -2.41 -1.82 -12.48
C VAL A 170 -2.35 -2.43 -11.09
N ILE A 171 -1.15 -2.85 -10.70
CA ILE A 171 -0.84 -3.30 -9.34
C ILE A 171 -0.10 -2.16 -8.63
N GLY A 172 -0.62 -1.72 -7.48
CA GLY A 172 -0.02 -0.58 -6.77
C GLY A 172 -0.58 -0.36 -5.37
N VAL A 173 0.01 0.62 -4.68
CA VAL A 173 -0.36 1.03 -3.31
C VAL A 173 -1.20 2.30 -3.31
N GLY A 174 -1.83 2.64 -2.18
CA GLY A 174 -2.86 3.70 -2.09
C GLY A 174 -2.46 5.05 -2.71
N CYS A 175 -1.29 5.59 -2.39
CA CYS A 175 -0.84 6.88 -2.93
C CYS A 175 -0.65 6.88 -4.47
N GLN A 176 -0.26 5.74 -5.05
CA GLN A 176 -0.16 5.57 -6.50
C GLN A 176 -1.55 5.47 -7.12
N ILE A 177 -2.46 4.71 -6.51
CA ILE A 177 -3.81 4.52 -7.03
C ILE A 177 -4.62 5.82 -6.97
N GLN A 178 -4.46 6.64 -5.93
CA GLN A 178 -5.06 7.99 -5.89
C GLN A 178 -4.64 8.85 -7.08
N ALA A 179 -3.35 8.91 -7.38
CA ALA A 179 -2.85 9.64 -8.54
C ALA A 179 -3.36 9.04 -9.86
N LEU A 180 -3.34 7.72 -10.01
CA LEU A 180 -3.85 7.01 -11.19
C LEU A 180 -5.33 7.32 -11.45
N ARG A 181 -6.19 7.16 -10.45
CA ARG A 181 -7.64 7.41 -10.59
C ARG A 181 -7.96 8.85 -10.96
N SER A 182 -7.13 9.80 -10.51
CA SER A 182 -7.28 11.21 -10.83
C SER A 182 -7.04 11.52 -12.31
N VAL A 183 -6.18 10.74 -12.98
CA VAL A 183 -5.82 10.93 -14.40
C VAL A 183 -6.36 9.83 -15.31
N GLN A 184 -7.15 8.88 -14.79
CA GLN A 184 -7.51 7.66 -15.53
C GLN A 184 -8.21 7.93 -16.87
N ASN A 185 -9.01 9.01 -16.95
CA ASN A 185 -9.75 9.37 -18.16
C ASN A 185 -8.84 9.90 -19.28
N GLU A 186 -7.64 10.33 -18.94
CA GLU A 186 -6.66 10.90 -19.87
C GLU A 186 -5.80 9.80 -20.53
N LEU A 187 -5.81 8.58 -19.97
CA LEU A 187 -5.01 7.44 -20.46
C LEU A 187 -5.55 6.83 -21.76
N GLY A 188 -6.79 7.13 -22.15
CA GLY A 188 -7.42 6.58 -23.36
C GLY A 188 -7.72 5.08 -23.31
N LEU A 189 -7.82 4.52 -22.09
CA LEU A 189 -8.21 3.13 -21.83
C LEU A 189 -9.73 2.94 -21.96
N GLU A 190 -10.16 1.78 -22.44
CA GLU A 190 -11.56 1.33 -22.41
C GLU A 190 -11.90 0.69 -21.06
N LYS A 191 -10.94 -0.04 -20.46
CA LYS A 191 -11.12 -0.66 -19.15
C LYS A 191 -9.82 -0.65 -18.34
N LEU A 192 -9.91 -0.17 -17.11
CA LEU A 192 -8.83 -0.19 -16.13
C LEU A 192 -9.25 -1.08 -14.97
N TYR A 193 -8.40 -2.05 -14.64
CA TYR A 193 -8.48 -2.85 -13.42
C TYR A 193 -7.39 -2.39 -12.46
N VAL A 194 -7.72 -2.26 -11.18
CA VAL A 194 -6.78 -1.91 -10.12
C VAL A 194 -6.74 -2.98 -9.04
N LEU A 195 -5.61 -3.68 -8.97
CA LEU A 195 -5.33 -4.66 -7.94
C LEU A 195 -4.41 -4.04 -6.89
N GLY A 196 -5.01 -3.61 -5.79
CA GLY A 196 -4.32 -2.92 -4.71
C GLY A 196 -3.71 -3.87 -3.68
N THR A 197 -2.68 -3.39 -3.00
CA THR A 197 -2.22 -3.95 -1.72
C THR A 197 -2.30 -2.88 -0.63
N PRO A 198 -2.52 -3.26 0.63
CA PRO A 198 -2.40 -2.30 1.72
C PRO A 198 -0.94 -1.90 1.95
N CYS A 199 -0.70 -0.69 2.42
CA CYS A 199 0.65 -0.16 2.59
C CYS A 199 0.74 0.88 3.71
N VAL A 200 1.79 0.77 4.52
CA VAL A 200 2.27 1.73 5.52
C VAL A 200 3.80 1.66 5.57
N ASP A 201 4.42 2.64 6.23
CA ASP A 201 5.80 2.54 6.70
C ASP A 201 6.85 2.24 5.61
N ASN A 202 6.58 2.72 4.40
CA ASN A 202 7.53 2.58 3.31
C ASN A 202 8.72 3.55 3.49
N VAL A 203 9.85 3.16 2.92
CA VAL A 203 11.16 3.79 3.13
C VAL A 203 11.83 4.07 1.78
N ASN A 204 12.84 4.93 1.74
CA ASN A 204 13.72 4.98 0.57
C ASN A 204 14.78 3.86 0.65
N ARG A 205 15.61 3.70 -0.38
CA ARG A 205 16.58 2.60 -0.44
C ARG A 205 17.63 2.64 0.67
N GLU A 206 18.09 3.84 1.04
CA GLU A 206 19.03 4.06 2.14
C GLU A 206 18.37 3.75 3.50
N GLY A 207 17.14 4.20 3.69
CA GLY A 207 16.33 3.92 4.88
C GLY A 207 16.07 2.42 5.07
N LEU A 208 15.83 1.70 3.98
CA LEU A 208 15.76 0.23 4.02
C LEU A 208 17.07 -0.38 4.49
N GLN A 209 18.21 0.05 3.93
CA GLN A 209 19.52 -0.47 4.33
C GLN A 209 19.75 -0.27 5.84
N LYS A 210 19.52 0.96 6.32
CA LYS A 210 19.63 1.31 7.74
C LYS A 210 18.69 0.46 8.61
N PHE A 211 17.46 0.22 8.14
CA PHE A 211 16.51 -0.63 8.85
C PHE A 211 17.00 -2.07 8.99
N LEU A 212 17.48 -2.66 7.89
CA LEU A 212 17.99 -4.04 7.87
C LEU A 212 19.21 -4.17 8.79
N GLU A 213 20.21 -3.29 8.66
CA GLU A 213 21.44 -3.31 9.47
C GLU A 213 21.19 -3.12 10.96
N THR A 214 20.15 -2.34 11.31
CA THR A 214 19.80 -2.09 12.71
C THR A 214 19.05 -3.26 13.35
N THR A 215 18.35 -4.05 12.54
CA THR A 215 17.28 -4.95 13.02
C THR A 215 17.57 -6.44 12.81
N SER A 216 18.07 -6.82 11.64
CA SER A 216 18.41 -8.20 11.34
C SER A 216 19.84 -8.50 11.78
N ARG A 217 20.10 -9.74 12.23
CA ARG A 217 21.47 -10.21 12.52
C ARG A 217 22.28 -10.50 11.26
N SER A 218 21.61 -10.63 10.11
CA SER A 218 22.23 -10.99 8.84
C SER A 218 21.55 -10.22 7.70
N PRO A 219 21.69 -8.89 7.67
CA PRO A 219 20.97 -8.02 6.74
C PRO A 219 21.23 -8.38 5.27
N GLU A 220 22.45 -8.75 4.93
CA GLU A 220 22.88 -9.06 3.55
C GLU A 220 22.16 -10.26 2.92
N THR A 221 21.68 -11.19 3.75
CA THR A 221 21.02 -12.41 3.27
C THR A 221 19.50 -12.28 3.27
N VAL A 222 18.93 -11.15 3.71
CA VAL A 222 17.48 -10.94 3.71
C VAL A 222 16.99 -10.86 2.26
N VAL A 223 15.97 -11.67 1.93
CA VAL A 223 15.27 -11.63 0.63
C VAL A 223 13.85 -11.09 0.76
N HIS A 224 13.27 -11.18 1.96
CA HIS A 224 11.89 -10.80 2.23
C HIS A 224 11.75 -10.48 3.72
N TYR A 225 10.98 -9.44 4.05
CA TYR A 225 10.52 -9.23 5.41
C TYR A 225 9.07 -8.73 5.46
N GLU A 226 8.43 -8.90 6.61
CA GLU A 226 7.08 -8.40 6.86
C GLU A 226 6.86 -8.14 8.36
N PHE A 227 6.09 -7.10 8.68
CA PHE A 227 5.64 -6.79 10.04
C PHE A 227 4.38 -7.60 10.36
N MET A 228 4.55 -8.73 11.04
CA MET A 228 3.49 -9.75 11.13
C MET A 228 2.49 -9.50 12.26
N GLN A 229 1.32 -10.15 12.16
CA GLN A 229 0.23 -10.02 13.15
C GLN A 229 0.58 -10.56 14.54
N ASP A 230 1.69 -11.31 14.68
CA ASP A 230 2.22 -11.79 15.96
C ASP A 230 3.16 -10.77 16.64
N PHE A 231 3.15 -9.51 16.20
CA PHE A 231 3.94 -8.40 16.75
C PHE A 231 5.45 -8.63 16.64
N ARG A 232 5.86 -9.35 15.59
CA ARG A 232 7.26 -9.62 15.23
C ARG A 232 7.47 -9.29 13.76
N ILE A 233 8.66 -8.81 13.42
CA ILE A 233 9.13 -8.76 12.04
C ILE A 233 9.67 -10.14 11.72
N HIS A 234 9.25 -10.71 10.59
CA HIS A 234 9.76 -11.97 10.08
C HIS A 234 10.66 -11.65 8.90
N PHE A 235 11.94 -11.93 9.01
CA PHE A 235 12.91 -11.86 7.92
C PHE A 235 13.10 -13.26 7.37
N LYS A 236 12.96 -13.42 6.05
CA LYS A 236 13.32 -14.63 5.32
C LYS A 236 14.68 -14.40 4.65
N HIS A 237 15.58 -15.36 4.84
CA HIS A 237 16.92 -15.32 4.26
C HIS A 237 17.03 -16.17 2.99
N GLU A 238 18.11 -15.97 2.24
CA GLU A 238 18.41 -16.70 0.99
C GLU A 238 18.41 -18.23 1.15
N ASP A 239 18.86 -18.74 2.30
CA ASP A 239 18.88 -20.16 2.63
C ASP A 239 17.50 -20.70 3.03
N GLY A 240 16.47 -19.85 3.04
CA GLY A 240 15.11 -20.18 3.44
C GLY A 240 14.83 -20.10 4.95
N SER A 241 15.84 -19.81 5.78
CA SER A 241 15.65 -19.64 7.22
C SER A 241 14.82 -18.39 7.54
N ILE A 242 14.16 -18.41 8.72
CA ILE A 242 13.32 -17.30 9.21
C ILE A 242 13.89 -16.75 10.51
N GLU A 243 14.29 -15.48 10.49
CA GLU A 243 14.63 -14.69 11.69
C GLU A 243 13.39 -13.92 12.16
N LYS A 244 13.10 -13.96 13.47
CA LYS A 244 11.96 -13.25 14.07
C LYS A 244 12.43 -12.22 15.10
N VAL A 245 12.05 -10.96 14.90
CA VAL A 245 12.42 -9.83 15.77
C VAL A 245 11.16 -9.16 16.34
N PRO A 246 10.94 -9.14 17.68
CA PRO A 246 9.80 -8.46 18.29
C PRO A 246 9.79 -6.95 18.05
N PHE A 247 8.62 -6.36 17.77
CA PHE A 247 8.49 -4.92 17.52
C PHE A 247 9.01 -4.06 18.68
N PHE A 248 8.72 -4.46 19.91
CA PHE A 248 9.11 -3.71 21.12
C PHE A 248 10.62 -3.76 21.41
N GLY A 249 11.36 -4.62 20.70
CA GLY A 249 12.82 -4.70 20.75
C GLY A 249 13.52 -3.84 19.70
N LEU A 250 12.76 -3.18 18.82
CA LEU A 250 13.33 -2.28 17.81
C LEU A 250 13.99 -1.07 18.46
N LYS A 251 15.17 -0.72 17.98
CA LYS A 251 15.89 0.50 18.36
C LYS A 251 15.22 1.71 17.71
N THR A 252 14.03 2.05 18.19
CA THR A 252 13.17 3.08 17.58
C THR A 252 13.86 4.43 17.50
N ASN A 253 14.72 4.76 18.46
CA ASN A 253 15.57 5.96 18.45
C ASN A 253 16.54 6.04 17.24
N GLN A 254 17.01 4.91 16.72
CA GLN A 254 17.88 4.85 15.55
C GLN A 254 17.08 4.83 14.24
N LEU A 255 15.80 4.42 14.31
CA LEU A 255 14.91 4.22 13.17
C LEU A 255 13.92 5.37 12.95
N LYS A 256 13.91 6.43 13.77
CA LYS A 256 12.89 7.51 13.70
C LYS A 256 12.74 8.13 12.31
N ASP A 257 13.83 8.23 11.56
CA ASP A 257 13.88 8.94 10.28
C ASP A 257 13.93 8.00 9.05
N VAL A 258 13.73 6.68 9.24
CA VAL A 258 13.78 5.74 8.09
C VAL A 258 12.50 5.77 7.26
N PHE A 259 11.36 6.02 7.90
CA PHE A 259 10.07 6.11 7.23
C PHE A 259 9.97 7.39 6.42
N ALA A 260 9.55 7.27 5.16
CA ALA A 260 9.38 8.43 4.31
C ALA A 260 8.32 9.38 4.89
N SER A 261 8.57 10.69 4.83
CA SER A 261 7.63 11.71 5.33
C SER A 261 6.25 11.61 4.67
N SER A 262 6.20 11.14 3.43
CA SER A 262 4.97 10.81 2.72
C SER A 262 4.19 9.67 3.40
N CYS A 263 4.85 8.60 3.86
CA CYS A 263 4.22 7.52 4.60
C CYS A 263 3.78 7.95 6.00
N MET A 264 4.55 8.83 6.63
CA MET A 264 4.18 9.50 7.89
C MET A 264 3.03 10.51 7.75
N SER A 265 2.61 10.80 6.51
CA SER A 265 1.49 11.68 6.19
C SER A 265 0.36 10.96 5.45
N CYS A 266 0.40 9.63 5.36
CA CYS A 266 -0.57 8.84 4.59
C CYS A 266 -1.77 8.41 5.47
N PHE A 267 -2.98 8.47 4.90
CA PHE A 267 -4.21 7.98 5.54
C PHE A 267 -4.96 6.96 4.69
N ASP A 268 -4.27 6.28 3.77
CA ASP A 268 -4.87 5.33 2.82
C ASP A 268 -4.26 3.93 2.93
N TYR A 269 -4.24 3.40 4.16
CA TYR A 269 -3.63 2.11 4.46
C TYR A 269 -4.31 0.95 3.71
N VAL A 270 -5.64 0.99 3.59
CA VAL A 270 -6.43 -0.08 2.95
C VAL A 270 -6.57 0.08 1.43
N ASN A 271 -5.88 1.05 0.81
CA ASN A 271 -5.94 1.30 -0.63
C ASN A 271 -7.38 1.49 -1.14
N SER A 272 -7.96 2.61 -0.74
CA SER A 272 -9.40 2.91 -0.81
C SER A 272 -9.98 2.92 -2.22
N LEU A 273 -9.14 3.09 -3.24
CA LEU A 273 -9.54 3.33 -4.62
C LEU A 273 -9.20 2.19 -5.59
N ALA A 274 -8.67 1.08 -5.08
CA ALA A 274 -8.49 -0.14 -5.84
C ALA A 274 -9.84 -0.81 -6.17
N ASP A 275 -9.87 -1.76 -7.09
CA ASP A 275 -11.08 -2.56 -7.33
C ASP A 275 -11.08 -3.78 -6.39
N LEU A 276 -9.92 -4.42 -6.26
CA LEU A 276 -9.66 -5.52 -5.32
C LEU A 276 -8.42 -5.20 -4.49
N VAL A 277 -8.46 -5.43 -3.18
CA VAL A 277 -7.29 -5.29 -2.30
C VAL A 277 -6.91 -6.64 -1.73
N VAL A 278 -5.63 -7.01 -1.82
CA VAL A 278 -5.07 -8.24 -1.25
C VAL A 278 -3.94 -7.89 -0.29
N GLY A 279 -4.06 -8.32 0.96
CA GLY A 279 -3.08 -8.06 2.02
C GLY A 279 -3.07 -9.15 3.08
N TYR A 280 -2.73 -8.82 4.33
CA TYR A 280 -2.70 -9.79 5.44
C TYR A 280 -3.31 -9.29 6.76
N MET A 281 -3.39 -7.96 6.97
CA MET A 281 -3.73 -7.40 8.29
C MET A 281 -5.08 -7.89 8.85
N GLY A 282 -6.09 -8.11 7.99
CA GLY A 282 -7.42 -8.57 8.41
C GLY A 282 -7.53 -10.10 8.54
N ALA A 283 -6.46 -10.83 8.28
CA ALA A 283 -6.46 -12.30 8.20
C ALA A 283 -5.80 -12.94 9.42
N PRO A 284 -6.17 -14.19 9.75
CA PRO A 284 -5.36 -15.04 10.61
C PRO A 284 -3.93 -15.19 10.08
N PHE A 285 -2.98 -15.48 10.96
CA PHE A 285 -1.59 -15.70 10.59
C PHE A 285 -1.46 -16.80 9.51
N GLY A 286 -0.66 -16.53 8.47
CA GLY A 286 -0.48 -17.44 7.32
C GLY A 286 -1.59 -17.38 6.26
N TRP A 287 -2.63 -16.57 6.47
CA TRP A 287 -3.68 -16.27 5.49
C TRP A 287 -3.54 -14.86 4.95
N GLN A 288 -4.17 -14.61 3.80
CA GLN A 288 -4.28 -13.29 3.20
C GLN A 288 -5.69 -12.74 3.39
N TRP A 289 -5.81 -11.43 3.55
CA TRP A 289 -7.07 -10.70 3.63
C TRP A 289 -7.40 -10.14 2.24
N ILE A 290 -8.63 -10.36 1.79
CA ILE A 290 -9.13 -9.85 0.51
C ILE A 290 -10.33 -8.95 0.78
N LEU A 291 -10.33 -7.77 0.17
CA LEU A 291 -11.39 -6.78 0.25
C LEU A 291 -11.85 -6.43 -1.18
N VAL A 292 -13.08 -6.81 -1.50
CA VAL A 292 -13.74 -6.53 -2.78
C VAL A 292 -14.45 -5.18 -2.67
N ARG A 293 -14.06 -4.21 -3.51
CA ARG A 293 -14.60 -2.83 -3.42
C ARG A 293 -15.79 -2.60 -4.34
N ASN A 294 -15.78 -3.20 -5.51
CA ASN A 294 -16.79 -3.05 -6.57
C ASN A 294 -16.86 -4.32 -7.46
N ASP A 295 -17.75 -4.30 -8.44
CA ASP A 295 -17.98 -5.43 -9.34
C ASP A 295 -16.73 -5.79 -10.19
N ILE A 296 -15.89 -4.80 -10.52
CA ILE A 296 -14.60 -5.02 -11.19
C ILE A 296 -13.67 -5.84 -10.27
N GLY A 297 -13.68 -5.53 -8.98
CA GLY A 297 -12.93 -6.28 -7.98
C GLY A 297 -13.44 -7.70 -7.81
N GLN A 298 -14.76 -7.90 -7.90
CA GLN A 298 -15.35 -9.24 -7.87
C GLN A 298 -14.93 -10.05 -9.10
N GLU A 299 -14.93 -9.44 -10.30
CA GLU A 299 -14.41 -10.07 -11.53
C GLU A 299 -12.96 -10.54 -11.37
N LEU A 300 -12.10 -9.72 -10.74
CA LEU A 300 -10.70 -10.09 -10.46
C LEU A 300 -10.58 -11.28 -9.51
N LEU A 301 -11.44 -11.38 -8.49
CA LEU A 301 -11.43 -12.47 -7.53
C LEU A 301 -11.96 -13.77 -8.14
N ASP A 302 -13.03 -13.68 -8.94
CA ASP A 302 -13.69 -14.83 -9.57
C ASP A 302 -12.74 -15.62 -10.47
N LEU A 303 -11.75 -14.95 -11.10
CA LEU A 303 -10.73 -15.57 -11.94
C LEU A 303 -9.89 -16.65 -11.26
N VAL A 304 -9.78 -16.61 -9.94
CA VAL A 304 -8.88 -17.47 -9.19
C VAL A 304 -9.57 -18.20 -8.05
N GLN A 305 -10.90 -18.06 -7.90
CA GLN A 305 -11.62 -18.54 -6.72
C GLN A 305 -11.49 -20.05 -6.51
N ASP A 306 -11.43 -20.83 -7.59
CA ASP A 306 -11.19 -22.28 -7.60
C ASP A 306 -9.77 -22.69 -7.17
N GLN A 307 -8.83 -21.74 -7.17
CA GLN A 307 -7.44 -21.92 -6.73
C GLN A 307 -7.20 -21.48 -5.28
N LEU A 308 -8.25 -21.00 -4.59
CA LEU A 308 -8.17 -20.45 -3.24
C LEU A 308 -8.93 -21.33 -2.24
N GLU A 309 -8.28 -21.60 -1.11
CA GLU A 309 -8.97 -21.93 0.12
C GLU A 309 -9.47 -20.62 0.74
N THR A 310 -10.74 -20.55 1.15
CA THR A 310 -11.33 -19.31 1.71
C THR A 310 -12.06 -19.58 3.02
N GLN A 311 -12.08 -18.57 3.88
CA GLN A 311 -12.86 -18.57 5.12
C GLN A 311 -13.35 -17.15 5.43
N PRO A 312 -14.44 -17.01 6.21
CA PRO A 312 -14.92 -15.71 6.67
C PRO A 312 -13.84 -14.92 7.43
N VAL A 313 -13.94 -13.59 7.41
CA VAL A 313 -13.15 -12.75 8.31
C VAL A 313 -13.53 -12.99 9.77
N MET A 314 -12.57 -12.82 10.67
CA MET A 314 -12.79 -12.87 12.12
C MET A 314 -12.43 -11.54 12.78
N SER A 315 -13.00 -11.26 13.96
CA SER A 315 -12.65 -10.10 14.77
C SER A 315 -12.72 -10.50 16.24
N LYS A 316 -11.62 -10.34 16.99
CA LYS A 316 -11.54 -10.71 18.40
C LYS A 316 -10.55 -9.82 19.14
N GLY A 317 -10.84 -9.55 20.41
CA GLY A 317 -10.00 -8.74 21.31
C GLY A 317 -10.49 -7.30 21.38
N ASP A 318 -9.73 -6.46 22.05
CA ASP A 318 -9.94 -5.01 22.10
C ASP A 318 -8.60 -4.32 21.91
N ARG A 319 -8.54 -3.42 20.94
CA ARG A 319 -7.35 -2.64 20.60
C ARG A 319 -7.22 -1.34 21.38
N LYS A 320 -8.31 -0.77 21.90
CA LYS A 320 -8.35 0.67 22.26
C LYS A 320 -7.31 1.04 23.30
N GLN A 321 -7.22 0.28 24.39
CA GLN A 321 -6.26 0.56 25.45
C GLN A 321 -4.80 0.40 24.96
N ALA A 322 -4.53 -0.62 24.14
CA ALA A 322 -3.21 -0.86 23.59
C ALA A 322 -2.75 0.31 22.71
N VAL A 323 -3.62 0.82 21.82
CA VAL A 323 -3.33 1.99 21.00
C VAL A 323 -3.12 3.24 21.88
N GLN A 324 -4.01 3.48 22.84
CA GLN A 324 -3.90 4.66 23.71
C GLN A 324 -2.57 4.68 24.49
N GLN A 325 -2.09 3.52 24.94
CA GLN A 325 -0.82 3.38 25.65
C GLN A 325 0.40 3.46 24.72
N SER A 326 0.27 3.06 23.46
CA SER A 326 1.39 3.11 22.51
C SER A 326 1.70 4.52 22.02
N ILE A 327 0.72 5.43 21.95
CA ILE A 327 0.91 6.82 21.50
C ILE A 327 2.09 7.52 22.22
N PRO A 328 2.12 7.63 23.57
CA PRO A 328 3.24 8.28 24.25
C PRO A 328 4.54 7.47 24.17
N ALA A 329 4.47 6.15 24.00
CA ALA A 329 5.65 5.29 23.88
C ALA A 329 6.38 5.50 22.55
N TYR A 330 5.61 5.61 21.45
CA TYR A 330 6.15 5.96 20.13
C TYR A 330 6.72 7.37 20.14
N ASP A 331 6.02 8.32 20.74
CA ASP A 331 6.46 9.71 20.85
C ASP A 331 7.83 9.83 21.54
N LYS A 332 8.00 9.09 22.65
CA LYS A 332 9.26 9.06 23.40
C LYS A 332 10.33 8.13 22.80
N GLY A 333 10.01 7.32 21.80
CA GLY A 333 10.94 6.34 21.21
C GLY A 333 11.41 5.28 22.22
N VAL A 334 10.49 4.76 23.04
CA VAL A 334 10.81 3.77 24.07
C VAL A 334 11.17 2.43 23.42
N THR A 335 12.25 1.81 23.88
CA THR A 335 12.69 0.46 23.47
C THR A 335 12.75 -0.44 24.69
N LEU A 336 12.19 -1.66 24.61
CA LEU A 336 12.27 -2.64 25.68
C LEU A 336 13.51 -3.52 25.54
N PRO A 337 14.12 -3.97 26.65
CA PRO A 337 15.11 -5.05 26.60
C PRO A 337 14.53 -6.30 25.92
N MET A 338 15.35 -6.99 25.12
CA MET A 338 14.89 -8.09 24.26
C MET A 338 14.17 -9.22 25.01
N TRP A 339 14.56 -9.52 26.25
CA TRP A 339 13.89 -10.53 27.07
C TRP A 339 12.45 -10.09 27.44
N ALA A 340 12.25 -8.81 27.78
CA ALA A 340 10.96 -8.25 28.12
C ALA A 340 10.07 -8.13 26.86
N ALA A 341 10.65 -7.72 25.73
CA ALA A 341 9.95 -7.66 24.45
C ALA A 341 9.45 -9.06 24.01
N LYS A 342 10.25 -10.11 24.23
CA LYS A 342 9.84 -11.50 23.94
C LYS A 342 8.66 -11.95 24.82
N MET A 343 8.71 -11.66 26.12
CA MET A 343 7.62 -11.98 27.06
C MET A 343 6.33 -11.27 26.68
N MET A 344 6.41 -9.97 26.36
CA MET A 344 5.27 -9.19 25.89
C MET A 344 4.68 -9.77 24.60
N GLY A 345 5.52 -10.20 23.65
CA GLY A 345 5.07 -10.88 22.44
C GLY A 345 4.25 -12.14 22.71
N VAL A 346 4.66 -12.99 23.67
CA VAL A 346 3.91 -14.21 24.05
C VAL A 346 2.53 -13.87 24.63
N VAL A 347 2.44 -12.81 25.44
CA VAL A 347 1.16 -12.37 26.00
C VAL A 347 0.24 -11.88 24.89
N ILE A 348 0.74 -10.97 24.03
CA ILE A 348 -0.06 -10.39 22.95
C ILE A 348 -0.53 -11.44 21.95
N GLU A 349 0.28 -12.46 21.65
CA GLU A 349 -0.12 -13.56 20.77
C GLU A 349 -1.36 -14.33 21.28
N LYS A 350 -1.51 -14.42 22.61
CA LYS A 350 -2.64 -15.10 23.27
C LYS A 350 -3.87 -14.20 23.43
N ILE A 351 -3.69 -12.97 23.92
CA ILE A 351 -4.80 -12.08 24.33
C ILE A 351 -5.01 -10.85 23.44
N GLY A 352 -4.09 -10.59 22.52
CA GLY A 352 -4.13 -9.43 21.64
C GLY A 352 -5.22 -9.49 20.57
N PRO A 353 -5.42 -8.37 19.86
CA PRO A 353 -6.44 -8.28 18.82
C PRO A 353 -6.12 -9.23 17.65
N LYS A 354 -7.17 -9.82 17.04
CA LYS A 354 -7.05 -10.79 15.94
C LYS A 354 -8.00 -10.46 14.79
N GLY A 355 -7.57 -10.79 13.56
CA GLY A 355 -8.31 -10.54 12.33
C GLY A 355 -8.58 -9.05 12.11
N LEU A 356 -9.83 -8.68 11.81
CA LEU A 356 -10.21 -7.29 11.60
C LEU A 356 -9.91 -6.39 12.81
N GLU A 357 -9.90 -6.94 14.03
CA GLU A 357 -9.55 -6.14 15.20
C GLU A 357 -8.06 -5.76 15.23
N TYR A 358 -7.19 -6.65 14.73
CA TYR A 358 -5.78 -6.33 14.52
C TYR A 358 -5.61 -5.31 13.40
N ALA A 359 -6.38 -5.44 12.31
CA ALA A 359 -6.36 -4.47 11.23
C ALA A 359 -6.73 -3.06 11.74
N ARG A 360 -7.80 -2.94 12.54
CA ARG A 360 -8.17 -1.66 13.17
C ARG A 360 -7.08 -1.18 14.14
N PHE A 361 -6.47 -2.08 14.93
CA PHE A 361 -5.33 -1.72 15.82
C PHE A 361 -4.19 -1.08 15.03
N SER A 362 -3.83 -1.69 13.90
CA SER A 362 -2.78 -1.18 13.03
C SER A 362 -3.19 0.16 12.44
N ILE A 363 -4.41 0.30 11.90
CA ILE A 363 -4.91 1.55 11.33
C ILE A 363 -4.91 2.68 12.37
N ASP A 364 -5.46 2.46 13.57
CA ASP A 364 -5.50 3.48 14.63
C ASP A 364 -4.09 3.91 15.04
N SER A 365 -3.16 2.94 15.19
CA SER A 365 -1.77 3.22 15.57
C SER A 365 -1.07 4.08 14.52
N HIS A 366 -1.26 3.78 13.24
CA HIS A 366 -0.64 4.54 12.15
C HIS A 366 -1.30 5.91 11.96
N PHE A 367 -2.63 5.99 12.02
CA PHE A 367 -3.34 7.25 11.77
C PHE A 367 -3.13 8.26 12.91
N THR A 368 -3.10 7.82 14.16
CA THR A 368 -2.77 8.72 15.30
C THR A 368 -1.33 9.22 15.20
N ARG A 369 -0.37 8.36 14.86
CA ARG A 369 1.03 8.73 14.61
C ARG A 369 1.17 9.72 13.44
N ASN A 370 0.51 9.44 12.31
CA ASN A 370 0.60 10.25 11.11
C ASN A 370 -0.09 11.62 11.28
N TYR A 371 -1.19 11.66 12.02
CA TYR A 371 -1.85 12.91 12.42
C TYR A 371 -0.91 13.78 13.25
N LEU A 372 -0.26 13.21 14.27
CA LEU A 372 0.72 13.92 15.09
C LEU A 372 1.92 14.41 14.27
N TYR A 373 2.41 13.58 13.34
CA TYR A 373 3.50 13.97 12.43
C TYR A 373 3.11 15.21 11.62
N LEU A 374 1.94 15.21 10.98
CA LEU A 374 1.45 16.36 10.20
C LEU A 374 1.22 17.58 11.08
N LYS A 375 0.59 17.41 12.25
CA LYS A 375 0.33 18.53 13.18
C LYS A 375 1.63 19.26 13.55
N ARG A 376 2.74 18.53 13.70
CA ARG A 376 4.02 19.07 14.16
C ARG A 376 4.90 19.60 13.02
N ASN A 377 4.89 18.94 11.87
CA ASN A 377 5.82 19.25 10.77
C ASN A 377 5.17 20.04 9.62
N HIS A 378 3.86 19.91 9.44
CA HIS A 378 3.08 20.54 8.38
C HIS A 378 1.70 21.01 8.89
N PRO A 379 1.63 21.82 9.96
CA PRO A 379 0.37 22.27 10.54
C PRO A 379 -0.53 22.97 9.52
N GLU A 380 0.06 23.66 8.53
CA GLU A 380 -0.65 24.35 7.45
C GLU A 380 -1.42 23.41 6.52
N LYS A 381 -1.09 22.11 6.51
CA LYS A 381 -1.76 21.10 5.69
C LYS A 381 -2.79 20.28 6.44
N LEU A 382 -2.73 20.24 7.77
CA LEU A 382 -3.43 19.26 8.59
C LEU A 382 -4.93 19.17 8.29
N GLU A 383 -5.63 20.30 8.27
CA GLU A 383 -7.08 20.34 8.12
C GLU A 383 -7.55 19.79 6.76
N ALA A 384 -6.87 20.18 5.69
CA ALA A 384 -7.20 19.82 4.30
C ALA A 384 -6.65 18.45 3.88
N HIS A 385 -5.58 17.98 4.53
CA HIS A 385 -4.89 16.74 4.14
C HIS A 385 -5.40 15.51 4.88
N VAL A 386 -5.93 15.66 6.11
CA VAL A 386 -6.48 14.53 6.88
C VAL A 386 -7.93 14.27 6.43
N PRO A 387 -8.24 13.08 5.86
CA PRO A 387 -9.60 12.75 5.45
C PRO A 387 -10.54 12.63 6.64
N GLU A 388 -11.83 12.89 6.44
CA GLU A 388 -12.84 12.87 7.52
C GLU A 388 -12.91 11.52 8.26
N TYR A 389 -12.84 10.40 7.55
CA TYR A 389 -12.83 9.07 8.20
C TYR A 389 -11.60 8.88 9.11
N ALA A 390 -10.46 9.47 8.75
CA ALA A 390 -9.25 9.41 9.57
C ALA A 390 -9.37 10.32 10.79
N LYS A 391 -10.03 11.49 10.68
CA LYS A 391 -10.35 12.35 11.82
C LYS A 391 -11.20 11.60 12.85
N ARG A 392 -12.28 10.95 12.42
CA ARG A 392 -13.14 10.11 13.29
C ARG A 392 -12.39 8.97 13.98
N ILE A 393 -11.40 8.39 13.31
CA ILE A 393 -10.52 7.39 13.92
C ILE A 393 -9.65 8.03 15.01
N VAL A 394 -8.99 9.13 14.69
CA VAL A 394 -8.03 9.80 15.57
C VAL A 394 -8.71 10.40 16.81
N GLU A 395 -9.91 10.96 16.66
CA GLU A 395 -10.71 11.56 17.75
C GLU A 395 -11.12 10.57 18.85
N GLN A 396 -11.01 9.26 18.60
CA GLN A 396 -11.25 8.24 19.63
C GLN A 396 -10.14 8.18 20.68
N TYR A 397 -9.02 8.90 20.48
CA TYR A 397 -7.83 8.82 21.30
C TYR A 397 -7.42 10.18 21.87
N LYS A 398 -6.85 10.15 23.08
CA LYS A 398 -6.20 11.33 23.67
C LYS A 398 -4.80 11.46 23.08
N LEU A 399 -4.59 12.53 22.32
CA LEU A 399 -3.30 12.85 21.73
C LEU A 399 -2.52 13.83 22.61
N PRO A 400 -1.17 13.76 22.62
CA PRO A 400 -0.35 14.82 23.17
C PRO A 400 -0.50 16.11 22.35
N ASP A 401 -0.17 17.23 22.97
CA ASP A 401 -0.15 18.54 22.32
C ASP A 401 0.85 18.60 21.14
#